data_AF-A0A3M1ASH3-F1
#
_entry.id   AF-A0A3M1ASH3-F1
#
_cell.length_a   1.000
_cell.length_b   1.000
_cell.length_c   1.000
_cell.angle_alpha   90.00
_cell.angle_beta   90.00
_cell.angle_gamma   90.00
#
_symmetry.space_group_name_H-M   'P 1'
#
loop_
_entity.id
_entity.type
_entity.pdbx_description
1 polymer ?
#
loop_
_entity_poly.entity_id
_entity_poly.type
_entity_poly.pdbx_seq_one_letter_code
_entity_poly.pdbx_strand_id
1 'polypeptide(L)'
;MKKTLLIFSMLIVFFGLFQACNDKNETPCTELTWYQDSDGDGLGNPDASLTACEQPEGYVENADDPDDSSTGPVLHPAFAEFDSNNFTIYLDG
;
A
#
# COMPACT_ATOMS: atom_id res chain seq x y z
N MET A 1 -33.68 -51.89 -4.68
CA MET A 1 -34.21 -50.51 -4.75
C MET A 1 -33.62 -49.56 -3.68
N LYS A 2 -33.02 -50.03 -2.57
CA LYS A 2 -32.47 -49.16 -1.51
C LYS A 2 -31.06 -48.61 -1.75
N LYS A 3 -30.30 -49.18 -2.70
CA LYS A 3 -28.90 -48.78 -3.00
C LYS A 3 -28.80 -47.52 -3.88
N THR A 4 -29.77 -47.26 -4.75
CA THR A 4 -29.79 -46.06 -5.61
C THR A 4 -30.16 -44.78 -4.86
N LEU A 5 -30.98 -44.90 -3.80
CA LEU A 5 -31.43 -43.78 -2.96
C LEU A 5 -30.31 -43.22 -2.06
N LEU A 6 -29.39 -44.07 -1.61
CA LEU A 6 -28.22 -43.67 -0.82
C LEU A 6 -27.17 -42.94 -1.66
N ILE A 7 -26.99 -43.34 -2.93
CA ILE A 7 -26.04 -42.70 -3.86
C ILE A 7 -26.56 -41.31 -4.29
N PHE A 8 -27.87 -41.16 -4.51
CA PHE A 8 -28.50 -39.86 -4.79
C PHE A 8 -28.44 -38.91 -3.59
N SER A 9 -28.63 -39.43 -2.37
CA SER A 9 -28.49 -38.66 -1.13
C SER A 9 -27.04 -38.24 -0.84
N MET A 10 -26.04 -39.01 -1.31
CA MET A 10 -24.63 -38.71 -1.11
C MET A 10 -24.09 -37.72 -2.18
N LEU A 11 -24.64 -37.74 -3.40
CA LEU A 11 -24.30 -36.77 -4.45
C LEU A 11 -24.79 -35.35 -4.13
N ILE A 12 -25.96 -35.21 -3.50
CA ILE A 12 -26.54 -33.91 -3.14
C ILE A 12 -25.74 -33.24 -2.01
N VAL A 13 -25.20 -34.03 -1.08
CA VAL A 13 -24.33 -33.52 0.00
C VAL A 13 -22.93 -33.15 -0.53
N PHE A 14 -22.45 -33.81 -1.60
CA PHE A 14 -21.17 -33.50 -2.23
C PHE A 14 -21.22 -32.25 -3.15
N PHE A 15 -22.38 -31.96 -3.75
CA PHE A 15 -22.56 -30.78 -4.63
C PHE A 15 -23.01 -29.52 -3.86
N GLY A 16 -23.55 -29.66 -2.65
CA GLY A 16 -24.01 -28.53 -1.81
C GLY A 16 -22.95 -27.88 -0.92
N LEU A 17 -21.73 -28.44 -0.87
CA LEU A 17 -20.59 -27.88 -0.15
C LEU A 17 -19.67 -27.01 -1.02
N PHE A 18 -19.87 -27.00 -2.33
CA PHE A 18 -19.11 -26.11 -3.22
C PHE A 18 -19.77 -24.73 -3.29
N GLN A 19 -19.20 -23.82 -2.50
CA GLN A 19 -19.18 -22.38 -2.70
C GLN A 19 -20.42 -21.60 -2.22
N ALA A 20 -20.74 -21.77 -0.93
CA ALA A 20 -21.19 -20.64 -0.11
C ALA A 20 -19.98 -19.78 0.35
N CYS A 21 -19.14 -19.38 -0.60
CA CYS A 21 -18.19 -18.26 -0.51
C CYS A 21 -18.13 -17.57 -1.89
N ASN A 22 -19.25 -17.45 -2.59
CA ASN A 22 -19.36 -16.47 -3.68
C ASN A 22 -19.76 -15.15 -3.04
N ASP A 23 -18.91 -14.62 -2.17
CA ASP A 23 -19.01 -13.21 -1.80
C ASP A 23 -18.48 -12.41 -3.00
N LYS A 24 -19.34 -12.29 -4.01
CA LYS A 24 -19.14 -11.37 -5.13
C LYS A 24 -19.69 -9.99 -4.80
N ASN A 25 -19.88 -9.67 -3.51
CA ASN A 25 -20.09 -8.31 -3.09
C ASN A 25 -18.74 -7.61 -2.92
N GLU A 26 -17.90 -7.68 -3.96
CA GLU A 26 -16.92 -6.64 -4.19
C GLU A 26 -17.75 -5.38 -4.43
N THR A 27 -17.94 -4.60 -3.39
CA THR A 27 -18.21 -3.18 -3.61
C THR A 27 -17.02 -2.70 -4.43
N PRO A 28 -17.20 -2.24 -5.69
CA PRO A 28 -16.07 -1.78 -6.47
C PRO A 28 -15.43 -0.63 -5.69
N CYS A 29 -14.26 -0.91 -5.12
CA CYS A 29 -13.49 0.10 -4.43
C CYS A 29 -12.75 0.92 -5.49
N THR A 30 -12.50 2.19 -5.19
CA THR A 30 -11.52 2.95 -5.96
C THR A 30 -10.15 2.54 -5.45
N GLU A 31 -9.43 1.75 -6.25
CA GLU A 31 -8.04 1.45 -5.97
C GLU A 31 -7.19 2.72 -6.04
N LEU A 32 -6.34 2.93 -5.03
CA LEU A 32 -5.35 3.99 -4.98
C LEU A 32 -3.95 3.37 -5.07
N THR A 33 -2.98 4.18 -5.53
CA THR A 33 -1.57 3.82 -5.44
C THR A 33 -1.03 4.27 -4.10
N TRP A 34 -0.42 3.35 -3.38
CA TRP A 34 0.22 3.56 -2.10
C TRP A 34 1.73 3.34 -2.25
N TYR A 35 2.54 4.15 -1.57
CA TYR A 35 4.00 4.15 -1.63
C TYR A 35 4.58 3.76 -0.27
N GLN A 36 5.60 2.91 -0.26
CA GLN A 36 6.22 2.41 0.96
C GLN A 36 6.87 3.56 1.74
N ASP A 37 6.65 3.59 3.06
CA ASP A 37 7.31 4.50 4.02
C ASP A 37 8.12 3.63 4.98
N SER A 38 9.34 3.29 4.58
CA SER A 38 10.18 2.31 5.26
C SER A 38 10.86 2.87 6.50
N ASP A 39 11.05 4.18 6.57
CA ASP A 39 11.76 4.82 7.67
C ASP A 39 10.82 5.55 8.65
N GLY A 40 9.57 5.79 8.26
CA GLY A 40 8.49 6.27 9.10
C GLY A 40 8.40 7.79 9.22
N ASP A 41 8.85 8.53 8.22
CA ASP A 41 8.77 9.99 8.19
C ASP A 41 7.46 10.54 7.58
N GLY A 42 6.64 9.65 7.00
CA GLY A 42 5.36 9.95 6.38
C GLY A 42 5.43 10.28 4.88
N LEU A 43 6.59 10.10 4.25
CA LEU A 43 6.82 10.27 2.82
C LEU A 43 7.02 8.91 2.15
N GLY A 44 6.52 8.78 0.93
CA GLY A 44 6.47 7.49 0.24
C GLY A 44 7.48 7.36 -0.88
N ASN A 45 8.08 6.18 -0.97
CA ASN A 45 9.05 5.82 -2.00
C ASN A 45 8.41 5.64 -3.39
N PRO A 46 8.73 6.47 -4.40
CA PRO A 46 8.17 6.37 -5.74
C PRO A 46 8.56 5.07 -6.47
N ASP A 47 9.66 4.44 -6.07
CA ASP A 47 10.15 3.18 -6.66
C ASP A 47 9.52 1.93 -6.00
N ALA A 48 8.82 2.09 -4.87
CA ALA A 48 8.17 1.00 -4.13
C ALA A 48 6.68 1.31 -3.88
N SER A 49 5.83 0.86 -4.80
CA SER A 49 4.38 1.10 -4.72
C SER A 49 3.53 -0.16 -4.88
N LEU A 50 2.29 -0.09 -4.38
CA LEU A 50 1.27 -1.10 -4.59
C LEU A 50 -0.10 -0.45 -4.79
N THR A 51 -1.04 -1.20 -5.35
CA THR A 51 -2.42 -0.76 -5.58
C THR A 51 -3.36 -1.46 -4.60
N ALA A 52 -4.14 -0.69 -3.85
CA ALA A 52 -5.10 -1.21 -2.87
C ALA A 52 -6.27 -0.24 -2.63
N CYS A 53 -7.40 -0.79 -2.20
CA CYS A 53 -8.59 -0.03 -1.82
C CYS A 53 -8.37 0.85 -0.56
N GLU A 54 -7.62 0.33 0.40
CA GLU A 54 -7.36 0.94 1.70
C GLU A 54 -5.84 1.03 1.92
N GLN A 55 -5.42 1.97 2.78
CA GLN A 55 -4.02 2.18 3.13
C GLN A 55 -3.42 0.93 3.78
N PRO A 56 -2.42 0.29 3.14
CA PRO A 56 -1.67 -0.78 3.79
C PRO A 56 -0.80 -0.25 4.93
N GLU A 57 -0.49 -1.11 5.90
CA GLU A 57 0.47 -0.79 6.95
C GLU A 57 1.86 -0.53 6.36
N GLY A 58 2.49 0.59 6.75
CA GLY A 58 3.81 1.01 6.24
C GLY A 58 3.79 1.66 4.85
N TYR A 59 2.64 2.14 4.40
CA TYR A 59 2.50 2.87 3.14
C TYR A 59 1.76 4.19 3.31
N VAL A 60 2.05 5.18 2.45
CA VAL A 60 1.41 6.51 2.38
C VAL A 60 0.95 6.84 0.95
N GLU A 61 0.13 7.88 0.78
CA GLU A 61 -0.48 8.23 -0.53
C GLU A 61 0.44 9.13 -1.40
N ASN A 62 1.49 9.72 -0.82
CA ASN A 62 2.43 10.57 -1.54
C ASN A 62 3.64 9.76 -2.04
N ALA A 63 4.31 10.28 -3.07
CA ALA A 63 5.50 9.68 -3.67
C ALA A 63 6.71 10.63 -3.49
N ASP A 64 6.78 11.28 -2.33
CA ASP A 64 7.64 12.44 -2.11
C ASP A 64 9.02 12.06 -1.52
N ASP A 65 9.31 10.76 -1.33
CA ASP A 65 10.58 10.29 -0.77
C ASP A 65 11.50 9.57 -1.77
N PRO A 66 12.48 10.26 -2.38
CA PRO A 66 13.48 9.62 -3.23
C PRO A 66 14.56 8.83 -2.46
N ASP A 67 14.66 8.93 -1.13
CA ASP A 67 15.62 8.21 -0.28
C ASP A 67 14.94 7.63 0.98
N ASP A 68 14.17 6.57 0.76
CA ASP A 68 13.38 5.79 1.74
C ASP A 68 14.22 4.98 2.76
N SER A 69 15.42 5.48 3.07
CA SER A 69 16.34 4.93 4.05
C SER A 69 16.71 5.92 5.15
N SER A 70 16.19 7.15 5.09
CA SER A 70 16.55 8.26 5.95
C SER A 70 15.36 9.16 6.28
N THR A 71 14.93 9.13 7.55
CA THR A 71 13.82 9.94 8.11
C THR A 71 14.08 11.46 8.14
N GLY A 72 15.11 11.92 7.44
CA GLY A 72 15.53 13.30 7.39
C GLY A 72 14.72 14.09 6.36
N PRO A 73 14.66 15.42 6.46
CA PRO A 73 13.96 16.23 5.47
C PRO A 73 14.48 15.89 4.08
N VAL A 74 13.57 15.59 3.13
CA VAL A 74 13.93 15.32 1.72
C VAL A 74 14.88 16.39 1.28
N LEU A 75 16.11 15.94 1.10
CA LEU A 75 17.20 16.83 0.85
C LEU A 75 17.12 17.26 -0.63
N HIS A 76 16.25 18.23 -0.96
CA HIS A 76 16.37 19.14 -2.12
C HIS A 76 17.83 19.59 -2.39
N PRO A 77 18.42 19.29 -3.57
CA PRO A 77 19.85 19.49 -3.82
C PRO A 77 20.39 20.91 -3.57
N ALA A 78 19.52 21.94 -3.54
CA ALA A 78 19.90 23.31 -3.23
C ALA A 78 20.42 23.58 -1.79
N PHE A 79 20.12 22.77 -0.75
CA PHE A 79 20.75 22.97 0.58
C PHE A 79 21.97 22.06 0.80
N ALA A 80 22.31 21.14 -0.12
CA ALA A 80 23.56 20.39 -0.04
C ALA A 80 24.81 21.30 -0.08
N GLU A 81 24.61 22.56 -0.49
CA GLU A 81 25.58 23.65 -0.51
C GLU A 81 25.57 24.51 0.77
N PHE A 82 24.88 24.12 1.86
CA PHE A 82 24.94 24.87 3.12
C PHE A 82 26.32 24.71 3.79
N ASP A 83 27.27 25.50 3.32
CA ASP A 83 28.53 25.73 4.01
C ASP A 83 28.26 26.65 5.21
N SER A 84 28.19 26.06 6.40
CA SER A 84 28.12 26.79 7.67
C SER A 84 29.27 27.81 7.87
N ASN A 85 30.33 27.77 7.06
CA ASN A 85 31.42 28.74 7.06
C ASN A 85 31.21 29.93 6.11
N ASN A 86 30.16 29.93 5.28
CA ASN A 86 29.87 30.97 4.29
C ASN A 86 28.43 31.49 4.37
N PHE A 87 27.90 31.63 5.58
CA PHE A 87 26.60 32.28 5.81
C PHE A 87 26.76 33.80 5.82
N THR A 88 26.65 34.43 4.64
CA THR A 88 26.67 35.90 4.53
C THR A 88 25.25 36.43 4.61
N ILE A 89 24.88 37.02 5.75
CA ILE A 89 23.61 37.76 5.87
C ILE A 89 23.87 39.19 5.39
N TYR A 90 23.30 39.55 4.24
CA TYR A 90 23.20 40.96 3.85
C TYR A 90 22.07 41.60 4.65
N LEU A 91 22.44 42.32 5.71
CA LEU A 91 21.52 43.22 6.39
C LEU A 91 21.55 44.53 5.60
N ASP A 92 20.66 44.68 4.64
CA ASP A 92 20.42 45.99 4.02
C ASP A 92 19.89 46.93 5.12
N GLY A 93 20.70 47.93 5.46
CA GLY A 93 20.38 48.97 6.43
C GLY A 93 19.45 50.05 5.91
#